data_AF-A0A1M6BWA5-F1
#
_entry.id   AF-A0A1M6BWA5-F1
#
_cell.length_a   1.000
_cell.length_b   1.000
_cell.length_c   1.000
_cell.angle_alpha   90.00
_cell.angle_beta   90.00
_cell.angle_gamma   90.00
#
_symmetry.space_group_name_H-M   'P 1'
#
loop_
_entity.id
_entity.type
_entity.pdbx_description
1 polymer ?
#
loop_
_entity_poly.entity_id
_entity_poly.type
_entity_poly.pdbx_seq_one_letter_code
_entity_poly.pdbx_strand_id
1 'polypeptide(L)'
;MELYDAIIRDTLDLLSSYTPKKLKVSNLINYEMCPNNELILSKDAAFELGANRLPSVNYSCVTTSNRLVEKDEILLYGEDLNEIKSDVPFARIVLLNINNLDDDHRAYNSIKNLDYVKYDIIPKGYMIRASSFDKREQVRVSKEAISKGINFEIIGNAYINKLKADKLVNAVSIIFITQNIPGFKKLTEYADKIEEITQTLNHVLKDMNLDCQSCNLKSICDEVDGMRETHFKSAKKQ
;
A
#
# COMPACT_ATOMS: atom_id res chain seq x y z
N MET A 1 15.50 3.77 13.04
CA MET A 1 14.66 2.57 13.28
C MET A 1 14.88 1.57 12.14
N GLU A 2 15.32 0.35 12.46
CA GLU A 2 15.74 -0.69 11.50
C GLU A 2 14.78 -1.90 11.48
N LEU A 3 13.55 -1.70 11.95
CA LEU A 3 12.60 -2.77 12.27
C LEU A 3 12.23 -3.65 11.06
N TYR A 4 12.19 -3.05 9.88
CA TYR A 4 11.84 -3.73 8.63
C TYR A 4 13.07 -4.03 7.76
N ASP A 5 14.28 -3.67 8.18
CA ASP A 5 15.49 -3.73 7.35
C ASP A 5 15.78 -5.15 6.83
N ALA A 6 15.56 -6.17 7.67
CA ALA A 6 15.70 -7.56 7.26
C ALA A 6 14.69 -7.93 6.16
N ILE A 7 13.43 -7.53 6.32
CA ILE A 7 12.36 -7.80 5.35
C ILE A 7 12.61 -7.04 4.04
N ILE A 8 13.13 -5.81 4.12
CA ILE A 8 13.54 -5.03 2.95
C ILE A 8 14.64 -5.78 2.18
N ARG A 9 15.71 -6.21 2.86
CA ARG A 9 16.80 -6.98 2.24
C ARG A 9 16.30 -8.27 1.61
N ASP A 10 15.50 -9.03 2.33
CA ASP A 10 14.93 -10.29 1.85
C ASP A 10 14.01 -10.08 0.63
N THR A 11 13.23 -8.99 0.61
CA THR A 11 12.39 -8.62 -0.54
C THR A 11 13.24 -8.31 -1.76
N LEU A 12 14.30 -7.51 -1.59
CA LEU A 12 15.19 -7.13 -2.69
C LEU A 12 15.99 -8.34 -3.22
N ASP A 13 16.45 -9.22 -2.34
CA ASP A 13 17.15 -10.45 -2.70
C ASP A 13 16.23 -11.41 -3.48
N LEU A 14 14.99 -11.60 -3.01
CA LEU A 14 14.00 -12.42 -3.70
C LEU A 14 13.71 -11.93 -5.13
N LEU A 15 13.77 -10.61 -5.33
CA LEU A 15 13.52 -9.99 -6.63
C LEU A 15 14.78 -9.85 -7.50
N SER A 16 15.98 -10.07 -6.94
CA SER A 16 17.27 -9.86 -7.61
C SER A 16 17.48 -10.74 -8.85
N SER A 17 16.85 -11.91 -8.89
CA SER A 17 16.89 -12.82 -10.04
C SER A 17 16.01 -12.36 -11.21
N TYR A 18 15.22 -11.30 -11.02
CA TYR A 18 14.32 -10.74 -12.03
C TYR A 18 14.79 -9.35 -12.44
N THR A 19 14.60 -9.00 -13.71
CA THR A 19 14.92 -7.66 -14.22
C THR A 19 13.65 -6.81 -14.25
N PRO A 20 13.55 -5.73 -13.44
CA PRO A 20 12.41 -4.85 -13.50
C PRO A 20 12.48 -3.90 -14.70
N LYS A 21 11.31 -3.49 -15.20
CA LYS A 21 11.16 -2.23 -15.95
C LYS A 21 11.27 -1.08 -14.94
N LYS A 22 12.25 -0.19 -15.12
CA LYS A 22 12.36 1.05 -14.33
C LYS A 22 11.48 2.11 -14.97
N LEU A 23 10.41 2.53 -14.29
CA LEU A 23 9.49 3.55 -14.77
C LEU A 23 9.97 4.94 -14.33
N LYS A 24 9.52 5.99 -15.04
CA LYS A 24 10.00 7.34 -14.79
C LYS A 24 9.39 7.91 -13.51
N VAL A 25 10.24 8.47 -12.65
CA VAL A 25 9.80 9.28 -11.50
C VAL A 25 9.59 10.72 -11.94
N SER A 26 8.43 11.30 -11.59
CA SER A 26 7.99 12.63 -12.00
C SER A 26 6.97 13.18 -11.00
N ASN A 27 7.15 14.45 -10.63
CA ASN A 27 6.17 15.18 -9.80
C ASN A 27 4.90 15.54 -10.59
N LEU A 28 4.95 15.52 -11.92
CA LEU A 28 3.80 15.79 -12.78
C LEU A 28 3.02 14.50 -13.04
N ILE A 29 1.75 14.48 -12.62
CA ILE A 29 0.80 13.41 -12.91
C ILE A 29 -0.24 13.98 -13.88
N ASN A 30 -0.24 13.49 -15.12
CA ASN A 30 -1.23 13.89 -16.13
C ASN A 30 -2.34 12.85 -16.23
N TYR A 31 -3.06 12.65 -15.13
CA TYR A 31 -4.20 11.72 -15.06
C TYR A 31 -5.20 12.21 -14.02
N GLU A 32 -6.50 11.95 -14.24
CA GLU A 32 -7.56 12.39 -13.34
C GLU A 32 -7.49 11.61 -12.01
N MET A 33 -7.37 12.35 -10.90
CA MET A 33 -7.45 11.81 -9.54
C MET A 33 -8.81 12.20 -8.95
N CYS A 34 -9.60 11.20 -8.57
CA CYS A 34 -10.94 11.40 -8.03
C CYS A 34 -10.87 11.81 -6.55
N PRO A 35 -11.84 12.63 -6.08
CA PRO A 35 -11.92 13.00 -4.67
C PRO A 35 -12.41 11.86 -3.77
N ASN A 36 -13.11 10.87 -4.34
CA ASN A 36 -13.69 9.73 -3.63
C ASN A 36 -13.57 8.47 -4.48
N ASN A 37 -13.55 7.31 -3.83
CA ASN A 37 -13.53 6.02 -4.51
C ASN A 37 -14.74 5.85 -5.44
N GLU A 38 -14.47 5.40 -6.66
CA GLU A 38 -15.51 5.07 -7.63
C GLU A 38 -15.76 3.56 -7.66
N LEU A 39 -17.02 3.15 -7.78
CA LEU A 39 -17.39 1.75 -7.92
C LEU A 39 -17.28 1.33 -9.39
N ILE A 40 -16.37 0.40 -9.69
CA ILE A 40 -16.25 -0.23 -11.02
C ILE A 40 -16.97 -1.58 -10.99
N LEU A 41 -18.01 -1.74 -11.81
CA LEU A 41 -18.71 -3.02 -11.95
C LEU A 41 -17.93 -3.99 -12.84
N SER A 42 -18.12 -5.30 -12.65
CA SER A 42 -17.41 -6.33 -13.43
C SER A 42 -17.61 -6.20 -14.95
N LYS A 43 -18.77 -5.74 -15.41
CA LYS A 43 -19.04 -5.50 -16.84
C LYS A 43 -18.20 -4.37 -17.45
N ASP A 44 -17.79 -3.42 -16.62
CA ASP A 44 -17.04 -2.21 -17.00
C ASP A 44 -15.53 -2.38 -16.77
N ALA A 45 -15.13 -3.44 -16.06
CA ALA A 45 -13.73 -3.84 -15.87
C ALA A 45 -13.11 -4.36 -17.17
N ALA A 46 -11.86 -3.97 -17.42
CA ALA A 46 -11.02 -4.57 -18.44
C ALA A 46 -10.41 -5.89 -17.92
N PHE A 47 -9.90 -5.85 -16.70
CA PHE A 47 -9.28 -6.97 -15.98
C PHE A 47 -9.18 -6.62 -14.48
N GLU A 48 -8.79 -7.60 -13.67
CA GLU A 48 -8.52 -7.44 -12.25
C GLU A 48 -7.10 -7.95 -11.89
N LEU A 49 -6.38 -7.14 -11.12
CA LEU A 49 -5.09 -7.48 -10.53
C LEU A 49 -5.32 -8.22 -9.21
N GLY A 50 -4.73 -9.39 -9.03
CA GLY A 50 -4.78 -10.16 -7.79
C GLY A 50 -6.14 -10.79 -7.45
N ALA A 51 -7.08 -10.79 -8.39
CA ALA A 51 -8.41 -11.37 -8.22
C ALA A 51 -8.47 -12.85 -8.64
N ASN A 52 -9.66 -13.45 -8.60
CA ASN A 52 -9.91 -14.81 -9.11
C ASN A 52 -8.94 -15.89 -8.59
N ARG A 53 -8.62 -15.80 -7.29
CA ARG A 53 -7.66 -16.68 -6.57
C ARG A 53 -6.22 -16.58 -7.05
N LEU A 54 -5.88 -15.65 -7.94
CA LEU A 54 -4.50 -15.35 -8.30
C LEU A 54 -3.75 -14.82 -7.07
N PRO A 55 -2.43 -15.04 -6.96
CA PRO A 55 -1.63 -14.50 -5.88
C PRO A 55 -1.78 -12.97 -5.78
N SER A 56 -1.90 -12.49 -4.56
CA SER A 56 -2.03 -11.06 -4.28
C SER A 56 -1.39 -10.72 -2.94
N VAL A 57 -0.61 -9.64 -2.88
CA VAL A 57 0.02 -9.19 -1.64
C VAL A 57 0.31 -7.68 -1.65
N ASN A 58 0.10 -7.02 -0.53
CA ASN A 58 0.55 -5.65 -0.31
C ASN A 58 1.20 -5.51 1.05
N TYR A 59 2.26 -4.71 1.12
CA TYR A 59 2.84 -4.26 2.38
C TYR A 59 3.72 -3.03 2.16
N SER A 60 3.95 -2.28 3.24
CA SER A 60 4.93 -1.21 3.28
C SER A 60 6.01 -1.53 4.31
N CYS A 61 7.23 -1.05 4.07
CA CYS A 61 8.33 -1.14 5.01
C CYS A 61 9.01 0.22 5.11
N VAL A 62 9.29 0.67 6.34
CA VAL A 62 10.09 1.86 6.58
C VAL A 62 11.49 1.50 7.07
N THR A 63 12.47 2.34 6.75
CA THR A 63 13.84 2.26 7.25
C THR A 63 14.40 3.66 7.43
N THR A 64 15.36 3.80 8.33
CA THR A 64 16.21 5.01 8.43
C THR A 64 17.54 4.84 7.69
N SER A 65 17.77 3.67 7.07
CA SER A 65 19.00 3.36 6.34
C SER A 65 18.95 3.86 4.91
N ASN A 66 19.83 4.80 4.57
CA ASN A 66 19.98 5.30 3.20
C ASN A 66 20.50 4.24 2.23
N ARG A 67 21.05 3.12 2.72
CA ARG A 67 21.59 2.04 1.86
C ARG A 67 20.54 1.09 1.31
N LEU A 68 19.34 1.08 1.91
CA LEU A 68 18.26 0.16 1.52
C LEU A 68 17.28 0.81 0.56
N VAL A 69 17.03 2.10 0.71
CA VAL A 69 16.19 2.90 -0.20
C VAL A 69 16.91 4.24 -0.41
N GLU A 70 17.69 4.33 -1.49
CA GLU A 70 18.60 5.46 -1.74
C GLU A 70 17.91 6.66 -2.39
N LYS A 71 16.90 6.41 -3.21
CA LYS A 71 16.23 7.43 -4.03
C LYS A 71 14.82 6.98 -4.40
N ASP A 72 14.06 7.93 -4.94
CA ASP A 72 12.75 7.62 -5.49
C ASP A 72 12.87 6.71 -6.72
N GLU A 73 12.20 5.56 -6.71
CA GLU A 73 12.17 4.62 -7.83
C GLU A 73 10.78 3.96 -7.97
N ILE A 74 10.41 3.67 -9.22
CA ILE A 74 9.24 2.85 -9.55
C ILE A 74 9.74 1.65 -10.36
N LEU A 75 9.55 0.45 -9.81
CA LEU A 75 10.00 -0.80 -10.39
C LEU A 75 8.79 -1.67 -10.75
N LEU A 76 8.70 -2.11 -12.00
CA LEU A 76 7.65 -2.99 -12.47
C LEU A 76 8.23 -4.34 -12.91
N TYR A 77 7.77 -5.41 -12.28
CA TYR A 77 8.09 -6.79 -12.61
C TYR A 77 6.90 -7.43 -13.33
N GLY A 78 6.90 -7.35 -14.66
CA GLY A 78 5.88 -7.92 -15.53
C GLY A 78 5.29 -6.93 -16.53
N GLU A 79 4.05 -7.20 -16.92
CA GLU A 79 3.27 -6.37 -17.85
C GLU A 79 2.76 -5.10 -17.16
N ASP A 80 2.79 -3.99 -17.90
CA ASP A 80 2.14 -2.74 -17.48
C ASP A 80 0.62 -2.79 -17.78
N LEU A 81 -0.18 -1.88 -17.22
CA LEU A 81 -1.64 -1.92 -17.30
C LEU A 81 -2.18 -1.96 -18.73
N ASN A 82 -1.53 -1.27 -19.67
CA ASN A 82 -1.89 -1.25 -21.08
C ASN A 82 -1.56 -2.56 -21.83
N GLU A 83 -0.63 -3.36 -21.30
CA GLU A 83 -0.18 -4.62 -21.87
C GLU A 83 -1.09 -5.78 -21.44
N ILE A 84 -1.64 -5.73 -20.22
CA ILE A 84 -2.49 -6.77 -19.62
C ILE A 84 -3.79 -6.98 -20.42
N LYS A 85 -4.18 -8.25 -20.62
CA LYS A 85 -5.40 -8.66 -21.36
C LYS A 85 -6.40 -9.49 -20.56
N SER A 86 -6.00 -9.98 -19.40
CA SER A 86 -6.84 -10.78 -18.49
C SER A 86 -6.35 -10.57 -17.06
N ASP A 87 -7.05 -11.15 -16.09
CA ASP A 87 -6.62 -11.07 -14.70
C ASP A 87 -5.21 -11.64 -14.51
N VAL A 88 -4.41 -10.98 -13.68
CA VAL A 88 -3.01 -11.35 -13.41
C VAL A 88 -2.74 -11.32 -11.90
N PRO A 89 -1.71 -12.04 -11.40
CA PRO A 89 -1.22 -11.88 -10.03
C PRO A 89 -0.84 -10.42 -9.74
N PHE A 90 -0.83 -10.03 -8.47
CA PHE A 90 -0.50 -8.65 -8.13
C PHE A 90 0.23 -8.48 -6.81
N ALA A 91 1.38 -7.81 -6.83
CA ALA A 91 1.96 -7.27 -5.61
C ALA A 91 2.18 -5.76 -5.74
N ARG A 92 1.89 -5.03 -4.66
CA ARG A 92 2.34 -3.65 -4.47
C ARG A 92 3.11 -3.55 -3.17
N ILE A 93 4.41 -3.27 -3.28
CA ILE A 93 5.31 -3.16 -2.14
C ILE A 93 5.86 -1.74 -2.11
N VAL A 94 5.81 -1.10 -0.95
CA VAL A 94 6.30 0.27 -0.75
C VAL A 94 7.45 0.25 0.25
N LEU A 95 8.64 0.64 -0.18
CA LEU A 95 9.82 0.76 0.67
C LEU A 95 10.13 2.24 0.88
N LEU A 96 10.25 2.65 2.15
CA LEU A 96 10.35 4.06 2.54
C LEU A 96 11.64 4.29 3.32
N ASN A 97 12.47 5.22 2.85
CA ASN A 97 13.46 5.84 3.71
C ASN A 97 12.82 7.03 4.41
N ILE A 98 12.88 7.04 5.74
CA ILE A 98 12.41 8.15 6.57
C ILE A 98 13.54 8.73 7.41
N ASN A 99 13.37 9.98 7.84
CA ASN A 99 14.24 10.61 8.82
C ASN A 99 14.25 9.80 10.12
N ASN A 100 15.40 9.78 10.79
CA ASN A 100 15.44 9.21 12.13
C ASN A 100 14.59 10.07 13.06
N LEU A 101 13.74 9.41 13.82
CA LEU A 101 12.86 10.03 14.80
C LEU A 101 13.36 9.62 16.17
N ASP A 102 13.71 10.61 16.99
CA ASP A 102 14.20 10.39 18.36
C ASP A 102 13.08 9.97 19.34
N ASP A 103 11.82 10.05 18.90
CA ASP A 103 10.62 9.75 19.67
C ASP A 103 9.87 8.56 19.05
N ASP A 104 9.90 7.42 19.76
CA ASP A 104 9.28 6.16 19.35
C ASP A 104 7.78 6.29 19.08
N HIS A 105 7.06 7.16 19.80
CA HIS A 105 5.62 7.38 19.57
C HIS A 105 5.36 8.10 18.25
N ARG A 106 6.15 9.13 17.94
CA ARG A 106 6.04 9.83 16.65
C ARG A 106 6.45 8.91 15.51
N ALA A 107 7.53 8.14 15.69
CA ALA A 107 7.94 7.14 14.72
C ALA A 107 6.81 6.18 14.40
N TYR A 108 6.15 5.65 15.43
CA TYR A 108 5.05 4.73 15.26
C TYR A 108 3.83 5.33 14.54
N ASN A 109 3.38 6.50 14.99
CA ASN A 109 2.24 7.18 14.38
C ASN A 109 2.51 7.56 12.92
N SER A 110 3.75 7.96 12.61
CA SER A 110 4.17 8.23 11.24
C SER A 110 4.14 6.97 10.36
N ILE A 111 4.61 5.81 10.85
CA ILE A 111 4.51 4.53 10.12
C ILE A 111 3.05 4.23 9.78
N LYS A 112 2.15 4.33 10.76
CA LYS A 112 0.73 4.08 10.53
C LYS A 112 0.14 5.03 9.51
N ASN A 113 0.41 6.33 9.63
CA ASN A 113 -0.12 7.32 8.69
C ASN A 113 0.36 7.04 7.25
N LEU A 114 1.61 6.62 7.08
CA LEU A 114 2.16 6.26 5.77
C LEU A 114 1.48 5.02 5.18
N ASP A 115 1.10 4.03 5.99
CA ASP A 115 0.35 2.86 5.54
C ASP A 115 -1.07 3.19 5.04
N TYR A 116 -1.69 4.27 5.54
CA TYR A 116 -3.01 4.71 5.09
C TYR A 116 -2.98 5.49 3.76
N VAL A 117 -1.81 5.93 3.29
CA VAL A 117 -1.70 6.73 2.05
C VAL A 117 -2.33 6.03 0.84
N LYS A 118 -2.33 4.69 0.80
CA LYS A 118 -2.96 3.92 -0.27
C LYS A 118 -4.45 4.24 -0.49
N TYR A 119 -5.16 4.68 0.55
CA TYR A 119 -6.58 5.03 0.46
C TYR A 119 -6.82 6.41 -0.15
N ASP A 120 -5.80 7.26 -0.21
CA ASP A 120 -5.86 8.59 -0.84
C ASP A 120 -5.48 8.55 -2.32
N ILE A 121 -4.97 7.43 -2.82
CA ILE A 121 -4.58 7.26 -4.22
C ILE A 121 -5.78 6.73 -5.00
N ILE A 122 -6.55 7.64 -5.59
CA ILE A 122 -7.81 7.33 -6.29
C ILE A 122 -7.76 7.79 -7.76
N PRO A 123 -6.99 7.13 -8.63
CA PRO A 123 -7.00 7.42 -10.06
C PRO A 123 -8.35 7.02 -10.69
N LYS A 124 -8.84 7.82 -11.62
CA LYS A 124 -10.07 7.54 -12.38
C LYS A 124 -10.04 6.16 -13.02
N GLY A 125 -11.03 5.32 -12.68
CA GLY A 125 -11.15 3.96 -13.21
C GLY A 125 -10.10 2.95 -12.73
N TYR A 126 -9.40 3.24 -11.64
CA TYR A 126 -8.54 2.31 -10.90
C TYR A 126 -9.09 2.11 -9.49
N MET A 127 -9.77 0.99 -9.25
CA MET A 127 -10.46 0.73 -7.98
C MET A 127 -9.71 -0.29 -7.16
N ILE A 128 -9.10 0.16 -6.07
CA ILE A 128 -8.52 -0.72 -5.06
C ILE A 128 -9.65 -1.39 -4.26
N ARG A 129 -9.63 -2.72 -4.24
CA ARG A 129 -10.45 -3.58 -3.39
C ARG A 129 -9.53 -4.15 -2.31
N ALA A 130 -9.17 -3.31 -1.35
CA ALA A 130 -8.45 -3.75 -0.16
C ALA A 130 -9.46 -4.34 0.83
N SER A 131 -9.21 -5.57 1.27
CA SER A 131 -9.84 -6.07 2.49
C SER A 131 -8.99 -5.61 3.67
N SER A 132 -9.59 -4.96 4.66
CA SER A 132 -8.89 -4.58 5.90
C SER A 132 -8.35 -5.79 6.69
N PHE A 133 -8.73 -7.00 6.29
CA PHE A 133 -8.40 -8.26 6.97
C PHE A 133 -7.49 -9.19 6.17
N ASP A 134 -7.28 -8.92 4.88
CA ASP A 134 -6.51 -9.81 4.01
C ASP A 134 -5.39 -8.99 3.37
N LYS A 135 -4.14 -9.41 3.59
CA LYS A 135 -2.90 -8.82 3.05
C LYS A 135 -2.88 -8.78 1.51
N ARG A 136 -3.92 -9.32 0.89
CA ARG A 136 -4.25 -9.19 -0.53
C ARG A 136 -4.75 -7.79 -0.87
N GLU A 137 -4.12 -7.20 -1.87
CA GLU A 137 -4.68 -6.06 -2.58
C GLU A 137 -5.21 -6.52 -3.93
N GLN A 138 -6.52 -6.39 -4.12
CA GLN A 138 -7.13 -6.59 -5.43
C GLN A 138 -7.34 -5.22 -6.07
N VAL A 139 -7.16 -5.13 -7.38
CA VAL A 139 -7.44 -3.90 -8.11
C VAL A 139 -8.29 -4.23 -9.32
N ARG A 140 -9.39 -3.51 -9.49
CA ARG A 140 -10.17 -3.57 -10.72
C ARG A 140 -9.82 -2.36 -11.58
N VAL A 141 -9.49 -2.59 -12.84
CA VAL A 141 -9.15 -1.53 -13.79
C VAL A 141 -10.25 -1.45 -14.84
N SER A 142 -10.81 -0.26 -15.08
CA SER A 142 -11.90 -0.10 -16.04
C SER A 142 -11.41 -0.08 -17.49
N LYS A 143 -12.28 -0.47 -18.42
CA LYS A 143 -12.02 -0.34 -19.88
C LYS A 143 -11.72 1.11 -20.28
N GLU A 144 -12.38 2.06 -19.63
CA GLU A 144 -12.17 3.50 -19.86
C GLU A 144 -10.79 3.97 -19.38
N ALA A 145 -10.30 3.47 -18.24
CA ALA A 145 -8.98 3.83 -17.75
C ALA A 145 -7.88 3.36 -18.71
N ILE A 146 -8.04 2.15 -19.27
CA ILE A 146 -7.14 1.62 -20.30
C ILE A 146 -7.18 2.49 -21.57
N SER A 147 -8.36 2.88 -22.05
CA SER A 147 -8.45 3.74 -23.24
C SER A 147 -7.90 5.15 -23.00
N LYS A 148 -7.93 5.64 -21.75
CA LYS A 148 -7.33 6.92 -21.32
C LYS A 148 -5.83 6.82 -21.01
N GLY A 149 -5.21 5.64 -21.15
CA GLY A 149 -3.76 5.47 -21.03
C GLY A 149 -3.23 5.41 -19.60
N ILE A 150 -4.03 4.90 -18.65
CA ILE A 150 -3.54 4.61 -17.29
C ILE A 150 -2.38 3.59 -17.35
N ASN A 151 -1.36 3.77 -16.49
CA ASN A 151 -0.21 2.87 -16.39
C ASN A 151 0.40 2.94 -14.97
N PHE A 152 1.31 2.01 -14.64
CA PHE A 152 1.96 1.99 -13.32
C PHE A 152 2.91 3.17 -13.08
N GLU A 153 3.37 3.86 -14.12
CA GLU A 153 4.14 5.11 -13.94
C GLU A 153 3.27 6.19 -13.29
N ILE A 154 2.03 6.36 -13.78
CA ILE A 154 1.04 7.29 -13.20
C ILE A 154 0.72 6.87 -11.76
N ILE A 155 0.43 5.59 -11.52
CA ILE A 155 0.09 5.09 -10.19
C ILE A 155 1.26 5.29 -9.22
N GLY A 156 2.46 4.86 -9.61
CA GLY A 156 3.66 4.98 -8.79
C GLY A 156 3.97 6.44 -8.43
N ASN A 157 3.90 7.35 -9.40
CA ASN A 157 4.12 8.77 -9.13
C ASN A 157 3.03 9.38 -8.21
N ALA A 158 1.78 8.95 -8.30
CA ALA A 158 0.73 9.35 -7.37
C ALA A 158 1.08 8.98 -5.92
N TYR A 159 1.54 7.74 -5.70
CA TYR A 159 2.00 7.31 -4.39
C TYR A 159 3.24 8.08 -3.92
N ILE A 160 4.28 8.20 -4.76
CA ILE A 160 5.52 8.91 -4.40
C ILE A 160 5.20 10.35 -4.00
N ASN A 161 4.45 11.09 -4.81
CA ASN A 161 4.10 12.48 -4.53
C ASN A 161 3.33 12.64 -3.22
N LYS A 162 2.39 11.73 -2.95
CA LYS A 162 1.58 11.77 -1.72
C LYS A 162 2.40 11.42 -0.49
N LEU A 163 3.24 10.39 -0.56
CA LEU A 163 4.15 9.99 0.53
C LEU A 163 5.18 11.09 0.83
N LYS A 164 5.77 11.68 -0.22
CA LYS A 164 6.77 12.76 -0.14
C LYS A 164 6.21 14.10 0.31
N ALA A 165 4.89 14.25 0.39
CA ALA A 165 4.28 15.43 1.02
C ALA A 165 4.58 15.48 2.53
N ASP A 166 4.85 14.33 3.15
CA ASP A 166 5.40 14.27 4.50
C ASP A 166 6.91 14.52 4.48
N LYS A 167 7.35 15.55 5.21
CA LYS A 167 8.77 15.93 5.33
C LYS A 167 9.64 14.86 6.00
N LEU A 168 9.03 13.86 6.62
CA LEU A 168 9.72 12.71 7.17
C LEU A 168 10.23 11.77 6.10
N VAL A 169 9.65 11.76 4.89
CA VAL A 169 9.98 10.81 3.83
C VAL A 169 11.11 11.33 2.95
N ASN A 170 12.25 10.64 2.98
CA ASN A 170 13.45 10.98 2.21
C ASN A 170 13.43 10.37 0.82
N ALA A 171 13.06 9.09 0.71
CA ALA A 171 13.01 8.36 -0.55
C ALA A 171 11.93 7.27 -0.53
N VAL A 172 11.36 6.99 -1.69
CA VAL A 172 10.29 5.99 -1.87
C VAL A 172 10.63 5.07 -3.04
N SER A 173 10.76 3.77 -2.78
CA SER A 173 10.81 2.74 -3.83
C SER A 173 9.49 2.00 -3.88
N ILE A 174 8.76 2.13 -4.98
CA ILE A 174 7.49 1.43 -5.21
C ILE A 174 7.73 0.29 -6.18
N ILE A 175 7.33 -0.90 -5.77
CA ILE A 175 7.49 -2.12 -6.55
C ILE A 175 6.10 -2.66 -6.89
N PHE A 176 5.84 -2.79 -8.19
CA PHE A 176 4.69 -3.48 -8.75
C PHE A 176 5.12 -4.82 -9.33
N ILE A 177 4.37 -5.87 -9.05
CA ILE A 177 4.60 -7.21 -9.62
C ILE A 177 3.30 -7.69 -10.25
N THR A 178 3.29 -7.88 -11.56
CA THR A 178 2.15 -8.42 -12.32
C THR A 178 2.45 -9.77 -12.97
N GLN A 179 3.73 -10.13 -13.08
CA GLN A 179 4.13 -11.46 -13.56
C GLN A 179 3.98 -12.53 -12.46
N ASN A 180 3.67 -13.75 -12.86
CA ASN A 180 3.60 -14.88 -11.94
C ASN A 180 5.02 -15.33 -11.52
N ILE A 181 5.42 -15.00 -10.29
CA ILE A 181 6.70 -15.46 -9.72
C ILE A 181 6.47 -16.53 -8.63
N PRO A 182 7.34 -17.55 -8.51
CA PRO A 182 7.33 -18.47 -7.37
C PRO A 182 7.44 -17.76 -6.00
N GLY A 183 8.03 -16.55 -5.99
CA GLY A 183 8.25 -15.74 -4.80
C GLY A 183 7.00 -15.22 -4.09
N PHE A 184 5.79 -15.30 -4.68
CA PHE A 184 4.58 -14.78 -4.04
C PHE A 184 4.31 -15.35 -2.65
N LYS A 185 4.59 -16.65 -2.44
CA LYS A 185 4.46 -17.26 -1.11
C LYS A 185 5.37 -16.58 -0.08
N LYS A 186 6.61 -16.28 -0.45
CA LYS A 186 7.57 -15.57 0.41
C LYS A 186 7.16 -14.14 0.68
N LEU A 187 6.65 -13.43 -0.34
CA LEU A 187 6.11 -12.09 -0.18
C LEU A 187 4.93 -12.06 0.81
N THR A 188 4.04 -13.07 0.76
CA THR A 188 2.98 -13.22 1.76
C THR A 188 3.54 -13.46 3.16
N GLU A 189 4.53 -14.35 3.32
CA GLU A 189 5.20 -14.57 4.62
C GLU A 189 5.86 -13.28 5.15
N TYR A 190 6.38 -12.41 4.29
CA TYR A 190 6.90 -11.11 4.70
C TYR A 190 5.80 -10.15 5.15
N ALA A 191 4.68 -10.10 4.43
CA ALA A 191 3.51 -9.33 4.84
C ALA A 191 2.98 -9.78 6.22
N ASP A 192 2.99 -11.10 6.48
CA ASP A 192 2.61 -11.67 7.77
C ASP A 192 3.53 -11.17 8.90
N LYS A 193 4.85 -11.22 8.69
CA LYS A 193 5.82 -10.71 9.67
C LYS A 193 5.67 -9.22 9.94
N ILE A 194 5.41 -8.41 8.92
CA ILE A 194 5.19 -6.96 9.08
C ILE A 194 3.96 -6.70 9.95
N GLU A 195 2.90 -7.48 9.77
CA GLU A 195 1.71 -7.38 10.60
C GLU A 195 2.00 -7.77 12.05
N GLU A 196 2.68 -8.89 12.29
CA GLU A 196 3.08 -9.33 13.63
C GLU A 196 3.91 -8.26 14.34
N ILE A 197 4.86 -7.64 13.62
CA ILE A 197 5.66 -6.52 14.10
C ILE A 197 4.76 -5.33 14.46
N THR A 198 3.86 -4.95 13.58
CA THR A 198 2.94 -3.81 13.77
C THR A 198 1.99 -4.03 14.94
N GLN A 199 1.48 -5.26 15.10
CA GLN A 199 0.66 -5.67 16.24
C GLN A 199 1.46 -5.64 17.55
N THR A 200 2.68 -6.16 17.55
CA THR A 200 3.58 -6.11 18.71
C THR A 200 3.84 -4.67 19.13
N LEU A 201 4.15 -3.78 18.18
CA LEU A 201 4.31 -2.35 18.45
C LEU A 201 3.02 -1.73 19.01
N ASN A 202 1.84 -2.05 18.47
CA ASN A 202 0.57 -1.60 19.04
C ASN A 202 0.42 -2.02 20.49
N HIS A 203 0.81 -3.25 20.84
CA HIS A 203 0.71 -3.76 22.20
C HIS A 203 1.68 -3.07 23.15
N VAL A 204 2.95 -2.92 22.76
CA VAL A 204 3.97 -2.20 23.56
C VAL A 204 3.56 -0.74 23.79
N LEU A 205 3.00 -0.08 22.77
CA LEU A 205 2.62 1.33 22.86
C LEU A 205 1.25 1.56 23.51
N LYS A 206 0.39 0.54 23.61
CA LYS A 206 -0.89 0.64 24.35
C LYS A 206 -0.69 0.78 25.86
N ASP A 207 0.44 0.35 26.39
CA ASP A 207 0.80 0.52 27.80
C ASP A 207 1.33 1.94 28.11
N MET A 208 1.39 2.83 27.11
CA MET A 208 1.82 4.22 27.23
C MET A 208 0.73 5.15 26.65
N ASN A 209 0.12 5.99 27.50
CA ASN A 209 -1.01 6.88 27.19
C ASN A 209 -0.98 7.51 25.77
N LEU A 210 -1.77 6.97 24.84
CA LEU A 210 -1.98 7.54 23.51
C LEU A 210 -3.02 8.66 23.60
N ASP A 211 -2.61 9.90 23.31
CA ASP A 211 -3.52 11.06 23.32
C ASP A 211 -4.37 11.11 22.04
N CYS A 212 -5.54 10.48 22.11
CA CYS A 212 -6.50 10.37 21.00
C CYS A 212 -7.03 11.73 20.50
N GLN A 213 -6.80 12.85 21.19
CA GLN A 213 -7.29 14.15 20.75
C GLN A 213 -6.62 14.69 19.48
N SER A 214 -5.41 14.22 19.18
CA SER A 214 -4.61 14.68 18.02
C SER A 214 -4.55 13.67 16.86
N CYS A 215 -5.30 12.57 16.95
CA CYS A 215 -5.22 11.48 15.98
C CYS A 215 -6.09 11.73 14.74
N ASN A 216 -5.48 11.75 13.55
CA ASN A 216 -6.18 11.88 12.26
C ASN A 216 -7.15 10.72 11.97
N LEU A 217 -7.07 9.62 12.71
CA LEU A 217 -7.97 8.47 12.60
C LEU A 217 -9.25 8.61 13.43
N LYS A 218 -9.44 9.73 14.15
CA LYS A 218 -10.58 9.94 15.04
C LYS A 218 -11.92 9.71 14.33
N SER A 219 -12.10 10.20 13.10
CA SER A 219 -13.33 9.99 12.34
C SER A 219 -13.63 8.51 12.05
N ILE A 220 -12.60 7.73 11.72
CA ILE A 220 -12.72 6.29 11.44
C ILE A 220 -12.95 5.51 12.74
N CYS A 221 -12.25 5.87 13.82
CA CYS A 221 -12.45 5.27 15.14
C CYS A 221 -13.85 5.56 15.69
N ASP A 222 -14.34 6.79 15.55
CA ASP A 222 -15.69 7.20 15.96
C ASP A 222 -16.76 6.43 15.15
N GLU A 223 -16.54 6.19 13.85
CA GLU A 223 -17.42 5.34 13.03
C GLU A 223 -17.41 3.88 13.51
N VAL A 224 -16.25 3.31 13.80
CA VAL A 224 -16.12 1.92 14.29
C VAL A 224 -16.72 1.76 15.69
N ASP A 225 -16.53 2.73 16.58
CA ASP A 225 -17.12 2.73 17.91
C ASP A 225 -18.64 2.96 17.85
N GLY A 226 -19.12 3.81 16.93
CA GLY A 226 -20.55 3.95 16.62
C GLY A 226 -21.17 2.64 16.08
N MET A 227 -20.45 1.90 15.23
CA MET A 227 -20.86 0.57 14.77
C MET A 227 -20.90 -0.43 15.92
N ARG A 228 -19.88 -0.44 16.80
CA ARG A 228 -19.86 -1.28 18.01
C ARG A 228 -21.05 -1.00 18.91
N GLU A 229 -21.33 0.26 19.21
CA GLU A 229 -22.50 0.63 20.02
C GLU A 229 -23.80 0.14 19.39
N THR A 230 -23.92 0.23 18.08
CA THR A 230 -25.12 -0.24 17.35
C THR A 230 -25.27 -1.75 17.45
N HIS A 231 -24.18 -2.52 17.34
CA HIS A 231 -24.15 -3.97 17.59
C HIS A 231 -24.49 -4.34 19.04
N PHE A 232 -23.97 -3.62 20.04
CA PHE A 232 -24.28 -3.88 21.45
C PHE A 232 -25.71 -3.46 21.84
N LYS A 233 -26.26 -2.40 21.23
CA LYS A 233 -27.66 -1.98 21.42
C LYS A 233 -28.64 -2.95 20.77
N SER A 234 -28.26 -3.61 19.68
CA SER A 234 -29.07 -4.66 19.03
C SER A 234 -28.94 -6.03 19.73
N ALA A 235 -27.78 -6.34 20.34
CA ALA A 235 -27.59 -7.53 21.18
C ALA A 235 -28.31 -7.46 22.54
N LYS A 236 -28.59 -6.25 23.08
CA LYS A 236 -29.40 -6.05 24.30
C LYS A 236 -30.92 -6.02 24.07
N LYS A 237 -31.37 -6.14 22.81
CA LYS A 237 -32.80 -6.16 22.43
C LYS A 237 -33.33 -7.56 22.10
N GLN A 238 -32.60 -8.62 22.43
CA GLN A 238 -33.09 -9.99 22.47
C GLN A 238 -33.18 -10.49 23.91
#